data_AF-A0A644ZSM5-F1
#
_entry.id   AF-A0A644ZSM5-F1
#
_cell.length_a   1.000
_cell.length_b   1.000
_cell.length_c   1.000
_cell.angle_alpha   90.00
_cell.angle_beta   90.00
_cell.angle_gamma   90.00
#
_symmetry.space_group_name_H-M   'P 1'
#
loop_
_entity.id
_entity.type
_entity.pdbx_description
1 polymer ?
#
loop_
_entity_poly.entity_id
_entity_poly.type
_entity_poly.pdbx_seq_one_letter_code
_entity_poly.pdbx_strand_id
1 'polypeptide(L)' 'MTPFDYPKLDERDCRDKLTEIIRNNNIKSVTVVRMTVPCCGGFENAVKWALQNSGKMIPLSLFCAFLNLHILFYT' A
#
# COMPACT_ATOMS: atom_id res chain seq x y z
N MET A 1 17.92 -0.53 -10.42
CA MET A 1 17.38 0.72 -9.83
C MET A 1 15.90 0.49 -9.58
N THR A 2 15.52 -0.04 -8.42
CA THR A 2 14.12 -0.33 -8.10
C THR A 2 13.45 0.94 -7.57
N PRO A 3 12.22 1.30 -8.01
CA PRO A 3 11.72 2.67 -7.96
C PRO A 3 10.95 2.99 -6.66
N PHE A 4 11.53 2.68 -5.49
CA PHE A 4 10.91 2.98 -4.21
C PHE A 4 11.91 3.23 -3.08
N ASP A 5 12.97 3.99 -3.36
CA ASP A 5 13.80 4.56 -2.29
C ASP A 5 13.06 5.72 -1.62
N TYR A 6 12.12 5.39 -0.74
CA TYR A 6 11.80 6.26 0.40
C TYR A 6 12.78 5.86 1.50
N PRO A 7 13.88 6.61 1.74
CA PRO A 7 15.03 6.16 2.55
C PRO A 7 14.72 5.89 4.03
N LYS A 8 13.46 6.03 4.45
CA LYS A 8 12.99 5.82 5.83
C LYS A 8 12.01 4.65 5.98
N LEU A 9 11.60 4.00 4.89
CA LEU A 9 10.62 2.90 4.92
C LEU A 9 11.19 1.70 4.19
N ASP A 10 11.90 0.82 4.91
CA ASP A 10 12.25 -0.48 4.36
C ASP A 10 10.96 -1.25 4.07
N GLU A 11 10.77 -1.65 2.81
CA GLU A 11 9.57 -2.36 2.37
C GLU A 11 9.36 -3.67 3.13
N ARG A 12 10.44 -4.34 3.58
CA ARG A 12 10.33 -5.60 4.35
C ARG A 12 9.79 -5.34 5.75
N ASP A 13 10.36 -4.37 6.45
CA ASP A 13 9.93 -4.00 7.80
C ASP A 13 8.46 -3.55 7.82
N CYS A 14 8.03 -2.85 6.77
CA CYS A 14 6.65 -2.40 6.64
C CYS A 14 5.68 -3.59 6.48
N ARG A 15 6.04 -4.58 5.66
CA ARG A 15 5.23 -5.80 5.43
C ARG A 15 5.10 -6.64 6.69
N ASP A 16 6.20 -6.89 7.39
CA ASP A 16 6.20 -7.76 8.57
C ASP A 16 5.42 -7.15 9.73
N LYS A 17 5.63 -5.86 10.02
CA LYS A 17 4.86 -5.14 11.04
C LYS A 17 3.38 -5.06 10.69
N LEU A 18 3.05 -4.80 9.43
CA LEU A 18 1.64 -4.75 9.00
C LEU A 18 0.97 -6.12 9.14
N THR A 19 1.70 -7.20 8.82
CA THR A 19 1.21 -8.58 9.02
C THR A 19 0.92 -8.84 10.49
N GLU A 20 1.82 -8.44 11.38
CA GLU A 20 1.65 -8.60 12.83
C GLU A 20 0.47 -7.78 13.35
N ILE A 21 0.31 -6.53 12.91
CA ILE A 21 -0.84 -5.69 13.26
C ILE A 21 -2.15 -6.36 12.83
N ILE A 22 -2.22 -6.86 11.59
CA ILE A 22 -3.43 -7.53 11.07
C ILE A 22 -3.69 -8.83 11.85
N ARG A 23 -2.64 -9.61 12.15
CA ARG A 23 -2.76 -10.87 12.89
C ARG A 23 -3.22 -10.66 14.33
N ASN A 24 -2.72 -9.63 15.00
CA ASN A 24 -2.99 -9.39 16.42
C ASN A 24 -4.28 -8.59 16.66
N ASN A 25 -4.86 -7.96 15.64
CA ASN A 25 -6.07 -7.14 15.76
C ASN A 25 -7.25 -7.72 14.98
N ASN A 26 -8.48 -7.50 15.45
CA ASN A 26 -9.68 -7.89 14.73
C ASN A 26 -10.13 -6.79 13.74
N ILE A 27 -9.38 -6.63 12.65
CA ILE A 27 -9.64 -5.62 11.62
C ILE A 27 -10.82 -6.07 10.74
N LYS A 28 -11.85 -5.23 10.60
CA LYS A 28 -13.05 -5.54 9.82
C LYS A 28 -12.88 -5.33 8.32
N SER A 29 -12.10 -4.34 7.92
CA SER A 29 -11.78 -4.02 6.53
C SER A 29 -10.51 -3.19 6.45
N VAL A 30 -9.81 -3.28 5.32
CA VAL A 30 -8.64 -2.44 5.01
C VAL A 30 -8.95 -1.65 3.75
N THR A 31 -8.74 -0.35 3.81
CA THR A 31 -8.88 0.54 2.65
C THR A 31 -7.54 1.18 2.34
N VAL A 32 -7.04 0.99 1.12
CA VAL A 32 -5.81 1.62 0.65
C VAL A 32 -6.17 2.69 -0.38
N VAL A 33 -5.75 3.91 -0.10
CA VAL A 33 -5.82 5.02 -1.04
C VAL A 33 -4.44 5.20 -1.65
N ARG A 34 -4.36 5.11 -2.97
CA ARG A 34 -3.13 5.39 -3.73
C ARG A 34 -3.35 6.52 -4.72
N MET A 35 -2.29 7.25 -5.04
CA MET A 35 -2.29 8.24 -6.12
C MET A 35 -1.93 7.57 -7.45
N THR A 36 -2.37 8.14 -8.57
CA THR A 36 -2.12 7.63 -9.94
C THR A 36 -0.68 7.85 -10.45
N VAL A 37 0.29 8.06 -9.55
CA VAL A 37 1.70 8.13 -9.93
C VAL A 37 2.29 6.71 -9.95
N PRO A 38 3.15 6.36 -10.93
CA PRO A 38 3.66 4.99 -11.10
C PRO A 38 4.49 4.52 -9.90
N CYS A 39 4.95 5.45 -9.07
CA CYS A 39 5.68 5.21 -7.83
C CYS A 39 4.79 5.01 -6.59
N CYS A 40 3.50 4.68 -6.71
CA CYS A 40 2.64 4.39 -5.53
C CYS A 40 2.18 2.93 -5.43
N GLY A 41 2.68 2.02 -6.30
CA GLY A 41 2.29 0.61 -6.31
C GLY A 41 2.90 -0.25 -5.19
N GLY A 42 4.03 0.16 -4.60
CA GLY A 42 4.75 -0.61 -3.58
C GLY A 42 3.92 -0.85 -2.32
N PHE A 43 3.17 0.16 -1.86
CA PHE A 43 2.36 0.07 -0.65
C PHE A 43 1.16 -0.87 -0.81
N GLU A 44 0.49 -0.83 -1.96
CA GLU A 44 -0.60 -1.76 -2.28
C GLU A 44 -0.12 -3.22 -2.20
N ASN A 45 1.05 -3.50 -2.76
CA ASN A 45 1.65 -4.84 -2.73
C ASN A 45 2.03 -5.26 -1.30
N ALA A 46 2.55 -4.34 -0.49
CA ALA A 46 2.86 -4.60 0.91
C ALA A 46 1.61 -4.97 1.73
N VAL A 47 0.50 -4.26 1.53
CA VAL A 47 -0.78 -4.53 2.19
C VAL A 47 -1.36 -5.88 1.76
N LYS A 48 -1.35 -6.18 0.45
CA LYS A 48 -1.77 -7.48 -0.07
C LYS A 48 -0.97 -8.63 0.52
N TRP A 49 0.35 -8.48 0.58
CA TRP A 49 1.24 -9.48 1.17
C TRP A 49 0.95 -9.68 2.65
N ALA A 50 0.75 -8.60 3.41
CA ALA A 50 0.46 -8.67 4.82
C ALA A 50 -0.89 -9.35 5.12
N LEU A 51 -1.91 -9.06 4.32
CA LEU A 51 -3.21 -9.72 4.42
C LEU A 51 -3.09 -11.23 4.16
N GLN A 52 -2.39 -11.63 3.09
CA GLN A 52 -2.15 -13.03 2.75
C GLN A 52 -1.41 -13.79 3.88
N ASN A 53 -0.39 -13.17 4.48
CA ASN A 53 0.42 -13.81 5.53
C ASN A 53 -0.19 -13.68 6.93
N SER A 54 -1.18 -12.81 7.12
CA SER A 54 -1.88 -12.65 8.41
C SER A 54 -2.79 -13.84 8.73
N GLY A 55 -3.15 -14.64 7.73
CA GLY A 55 -4.08 -15.77 7.88
C GLY A 55 -5.54 -15.36 8.10
N LYS A 56 -5.88 -14.09 7.87
CA LYS A 56 -7.24 -13.55 8.04
C LYS A 56 -7.85 -13.18 6.70
N MET A 57 -9.12 -13.55 6.51
CA MET A 57 -9.91 -13.06 5.39
C MET A 57 -10.51 -11.69 5.73
N ILE A 58 -9.83 -10.64 5.32
CA ILE A 58 -10.26 -9.25 5.52
C ILE A 58 -10.52 -8.61 4.16
N PRO A 59 -11.69 -7.98 3.94
CA PRO A 59 -11.98 -7.23 2.73
C PRO A 59 -10.95 -6.10 2.51
N LEU A 60 -10.37 -6.06 1.31
CA LEU A 60 -9.47 -5.00 0.86
C LEU A 60 -10.17 -4.13 -0.20
N SER A 61 -10.24 -2.83 0.05
CA SER A 61 -10.71 -1.83 -0.92
C SER A 61 -9.56 -0.97 -1.41
N LEU A 62 -9.44 -0.80 -2.72
CA LEU A 62 -8.42 0.04 -3.35
C LEU A 62 -9.08 1.25 -4.00
N PHE A 63 -8.65 2.44 -3.63
CA PHE A 63 -9.09 3.69 -4.25
C PHE A 63 -7.90 4.37 -4.91
N CYS A 64 -8.04 4.70 -6.20
CA CYS A 64 -7.09 5.52 -6.91
C CYS A 64 -7.61 6.96 -6.93
N ALA A 65 -6.97 7.85 -6.17
CA ALA A 65 -7.33 9.26 -6.14
C ALA A 65 -6.52 10.03 -7.20
N PHE A 66 -7.23 10.76 -8.06
CA PHE A 66 -6.64 11.74 -8.96
C PHE A 66 -6.63 13.10 -8.24
N LEU A 67 -5.45 13.60 -7.86
CA LEU A 67 -5.32 15.05 -7.68
C LEU A 67 -5.27 15.66 -9.07
N ASN A 68 -6.39 16.22 -9.52
CA ASN A 68 -6.40 17.15 -10.64
C ASN A 68 -5.60 18.40 -10.24
N LEU A 69 -4.28 18.42 -10.47
CA LEU A 69 -3.48 19.66 -10.43
C LEU A 69 -2.09 19.55 -11.12
N HIS A 70 -2.03 19.13 -12.40
CA HIS A 70 -0.96 19.45 -13.38
C HIS A 70 -1.34 18.72 -14.70
N ILE A 71 -1.82 19.34 -15.77
CA ILE A 71 -1.20 20.44 -16.53
C ILE A 71 0.34 20.31 -16.50
N LEU A 72 0.94 19.24 -17.03
CA LEU A 72 2.38 19.23 -17.40
C LEU A 72 2.82 18.03 -18.28
N PHE A 73 1.96 17.06 -18.63
CA PHE A 73 2.32 15.97 -19.56
C PHE A 73 1.92 16.20 -21.02
N TYR A 74 1.38 17.37 -21.38
CA TYR A 74 0.95 17.70 -22.75
C TYR A 74 1.50 19.05 -23.25
N THR A 75 2.80 19.29 -23.01
CA THR A 75 3.62 20.00 -24.01
C THR A 75 4.23 18.97 -24.94
#